data_AF-A0A5N6MNU7-F1
#
_entry.id   AF-A0A5N6MNU7-F1
#
_cell.length_a   1.000
_cell.length_b   1.000
_cell.length_c   1.000
_cell.angle_alpha   90.00
_cell.angle_beta   90.00
_cell.angle_gamma   90.00
#
_symmetry.space_group_name_H-M   'P 1'
#
loop_
_entity.id
_entity.type
_entity.pdbx_description
1 polymer ?
#
loop_
_entity_poly.entity_id
_entity_poly.type
_entity_poly.pdbx_seq_one_letter_code
_entity_poly.pdbx_strand_id
1 'polypeptide(L)'
;MKRDPSCFLLNFLRSVSLQFAPPISLISSRDLCSSHHQTPVDTIEAMNSQDHFNIMVVIICQLILEIESVLREVFGKFNFCEESGLLQFWACRTDPNSEEIGCNLVLTHLTCNPTQDQGLEDYRKRCLEKQYPFIGIETSVGNWLAGRAAQTGIADHMTIHHVVDQDDQHSADVGARGQLVLPVFFDEGAGNKLAGVIEYATPVRKESYVEDFDQIKNLLKDKGLKSTYMRKTIKVVYNGDEVLRDCMKDSSSKGANFIKMHVSLEHLVL
;
A
#
# COMPACT_ATOMS: atom_id res chain seq x y z
N MET A 1 31.56 -9.53 -3.07
CA MET A 1 30.92 -10.39 -4.10
C MET A 1 29.69 -9.64 -4.60
N LYS A 2 29.82 -8.89 -5.72
CA LYS A 2 28.72 -8.09 -6.29
C LYS A 2 27.76 -9.07 -6.97
N ARG A 3 26.49 -9.12 -6.54
CA ARG A 3 25.46 -9.93 -7.20
C ARG A 3 25.00 -9.20 -8.45
N ASP A 4 24.97 -9.92 -9.56
CA ASP A 4 24.54 -9.43 -10.87
C ASP A 4 23.02 -9.17 -10.86
N PRO A 5 22.54 -7.94 -11.12
CA PRO A 5 21.12 -7.58 -11.13
C PRO A 5 20.30 -8.38 -12.16
N SER A 6 20.93 -8.83 -13.24
CA SER A 6 20.28 -9.59 -14.31
C SER A 6 19.76 -10.96 -13.85
N CYS A 7 20.43 -11.60 -12.89
CA CYS A 7 20.00 -12.86 -12.29
C CYS A 7 18.80 -12.71 -11.35
N PHE A 8 18.57 -11.52 -10.78
CA PHE A 8 17.40 -11.24 -9.93
C PHE A 8 16.14 -11.06 -10.77
N LEU A 9 16.23 -10.31 -11.87
CA LEU A 9 15.11 -10.10 -12.80
C LEU A 9 14.61 -11.41 -13.42
N LEU A 10 15.54 -12.31 -13.80
CA LEU A 10 15.21 -13.59 -14.42
C LEU A 10 14.49 -14.56 -13.47
N ASN A 11 14.83 -14.54 -12.18
CA ASN A 11 14.14 -15.35 -11.18
C ASN A 11 12.78 -14.74 -10.80
N PHE A 12 12.66 -13.41 -10.79
CA PHE A 12 11.41 -12.70 -10.57
C PHE A 12 10.39 -12.96 -11.71
N LEU A 13 10.83 -12.83 -12.97
CA LEU A 13 9.98 -13.12 -14.14
C LEU A 13 9.58 -14.61 -14.24
N ARG A 14 10.45 -15.53 -13.78
CA ARG A 14 10.10 -16.96 -13.67
C ARG A 14 9.05 -17.23 -12.61
N SER A 15 9.11 -16.56 -11.46
CA SER A 15 8.11 -16.69 -10.38
C SER A 15 6.72 -16.20 -10.85
N VAL A 16 6.69 -15.04 -11.52
CA VAL A 16 5.45 -14.46 -12.06
C VAL A 16 4.87 -15.33 -13.19
N SER A 17 5.71 -15.85 -14.09
CA SER A 17 5.25 -16.75 -15.17
C SER A 17 4.77 -18.13 -14.69
N LEU A 18 5.21 -18.60 -13.52
CA LEU A 18 4.85 -19.92 -12.97
C LEU A 18 3.50 -19.92 -12.22
N GLN A 19 3.04 -18.77 -11.71
CA GLN A 19 1.76 -18.67 -11.00
C GLN A 19 0.57 -18.32 -11.90
N PHE A 20 0.79 -17.70 -13.06
CA PHE A 20 -0.29 -17.24 -13.93
C PHE A 20 0.06 -17.47 -15.42
N ALA A 21 -0.51 -18.52 -16.03
CA ALA A 21 -0.46 -18.78 -17.48
C ALA A 21 -1.90 -18.97 -18.01
N PRO A 22 -2.26 -18.51 -19.24
CA PRO A 22 -1.56 -18.88 -20.48
C PRO A 22 -1.44 -17.75 -21.55
N PRO A 23 -1.04 -18.07 -22.80
CA PRO A 23 0.32 -18.05 -23.33
C PRO A 23 0.62 -16.74 -24.10
N ILE A 24 1.73 -16.06 -23.77
CA ILE A 24 2.33 -15.11 -24.71
C ILE A 24 3.43 -15.86 -25.46
N SER A 25 3.30 -15.95 -26.77
CA SER A 25 4.29 -16.50 -27.68
C SER A 25 5.62 -15.76 -27.51
N LEU A 26 6.58 -16.40 -26.85
CA LEU A 26 7.98 -16.00 -26.89
C LEU A 26 8.46 -16.06 -28.34
N ILE A 27 8.81 -14.90 -28.90
CA ILE A 27 9.57 -14.82 -30.14
C ILE A 27 10.85 -15.63 -29.92
N SER A 28 11.00 -16.70 -30.69
CA SER A 28 12.13 -17.63 -30.59
C SER A 28 13.41 -16.93 -31.03
N SER A 29 14.41 -16.87 -30.16
CA SER A 29 15.76 -16.35 -30.44
C SER A 29 16.58 -17.20 -31.42
N ARG A 30 15.95 -17.87 -32.40
CA ARG A 30 16.63 -18.80 -33.32
C ARG A 30 16.89 -18.28 -34.74
N ASP A 31 16.42 -17.08 -35.10
CA ASP A 31 16.57 -16.58 -36.48
C ASP A 31 17.75 -15.62 -36.74
N LEU A 32 18.71 -15.51 -35.82
CA LEU A 32 19.94 -14.73 -36.03
C LEU A 32 21.18 -15.62 -36.06
N CYS A 33 21.22 -16.57 -37.00
CA CYS A 33 22.44 -17.29 -37.36
C CYS A 33 22.53 -17.48 -38.88
N SER A 34 23.02 -16.46 -39.59
CA SER A 34 23.83 -16.66 -40.79
C SER A 34 24.69 -15.44 -41.14
N SER A 35 26.01 -15.69 -41.09
CA SER A 35 27.10 -15.11 -41.88
C SER A 35 27.22 -13.59 -42.04
N HIS A 36 28.20 -12.98 -41.38
CA HIS A 36 29.53 -12.75 -42.00
C HIS A 36 30.57 -12.23 -41.00
N HIS A 37 31.83 -12.64 -41.23
CA HIS A 37 33.06 -12.26 -40.54
C HIS A 37 33.34 -10.74 -40.54
N GLN A 38 33.70 -10.18 -39.38
CA GLN A 38 35.00 -9.52 -39.11
C GLN A 38 35.08 -9.04 -37.64
N THR A 39 36.19 -9.35 -36.98
CA THR A 39 36.60 -8.96 -35.61
C THR A 39 37.40 -7.64 -35.62
N PRO A 40 37.80 -7.11 -34.45
CA PRO A 40 37.02 -6.62 -33.31
C PRO A 40 37.40 -5.13 -33.07
N VAL A 41 36.87 -4.50 -32.01
CA VAL A 41 37.42 -3.32 -31.26
C VAL A 41 36.25 -2.41 -30.88
N ASP A 42 36.07 -2.32 -29.56
CA ASP A 42 35.36 -1.28 -28.80
C ASP A 42 33.85 -1.09 -29.05
N THR A 43 33.04 -2.02 -28.52
CA THR A 43 31.65 -1.69 -28.12
C THR A 43 31.13 -2.67 -27.07
N ILE A 44 31.85 -2.80 -25.95
CA ILE A 44 31.26 -3.29 -24.69
C ILE A 44 31.24 -2.11 -23.73
N GLU A 45 30.52 -1.07 -24.10
CA GLU A 45 30.20 0.02 -23.18
C GLU A 45 28.86 0.62 -23.62
N ALA A 46 27.94 0.73 -22.66
CA ALA A 46 26.55 1.19 -22.80
C ALA A 46 25.60 0.24 -23.55
N MET A 47 25.18 -0.85 -22.89
CA MET A 47 23.73 -1.13 -22.94
C MET A 47 23.03 0.11 -22.36
N ASN A 48 22.39 0.89 -23.21
CA ASN A 48 21.85 2.21 -22.91
C ASN A 48 21.06 2.21 -21.60
N SER A 49 21.39 3.15 -20.70
CA SER A 49 20.60 3.43 -19.48
C SER A 49 19.12 3.68 -19.80
N GLN A 50 18.82 4.19 -21.00
CA GLN A 50 17.49 4.40 -21.53
C GLN A 50 16.69 3.10 -21.71
N ASP A 51 17.32 2.01 -22.17
CA ASP A 51 16.63 0.73 -22.37
C ASP A 51 16.31 0.05 -21.03
N HIS A 52 17.23 0.16 -20.07
CA HIS A 52 16.98 -0.31 -18.71
C HIS A 52 15.84 0.46 -18.03
N PHE A 53 15.81 1.78 -18.20
CA PHE A 53 14.72 2.63 -17.69
C PHE A 53 13.38 2.26 -18.32
N ASN A 54 13.33 2.11 -19.64
CA ASN A 54 12.11 1.73 -20.34
C ASN A 54 11.58 0.36 -19.89
N ILE A 55 12.47 -0.62 -19.67
CA ILE A 55 12.09 -1.95 -19.18
C ILE A 55 11.55 -1.88 -17.75
N MET A 56 12.20 -1.15 -16.85
CA MET A 56 11.72 -0.99 -15.47
C MET A 56 10.36 -0.30 -15.39
N VAL A 57 10.15 0.75 -16.19
CA VAL A 57 8.86 1.45 -16.28
C VAL A 57 7.77 0.51 -16.78
N VAL A 58 8.04 -0.29 -17.82
CA VAL A 58 7.08 -1.27 -18.36
C VAL A 58 6.71 -2.32 -17.31
N ILE A 59 7.68 -2.86 -16.56
CA ILE A 59 7.43 -3.85 -15.50
C ILE A 59 6.58 -3.26 -14.39
N ILE A 60 6.89 -2.04 -13.92
CA ILE A 60 6.12 -1.37 -12.86
C ILE A 60 4.68 -1.11 -13.33
N CYS A 61 4.50 -0.64 -14.58
CA CYS A 61 3.17 -0.41 -15.14
C CYS A 61 2.36 -1.70 -15.26
N GLN A 62 2.95 -2.79 -15.75
CA GLN A 62 2.28 -4.09 -15.86
C GLN A 62 1.85 -4.63 -14.50
N LEU A 63 2.75 -4.55 -13.50
CA LEU A 63 2.48 -4.99 -12.14
C LEU A 63 1.31 -4.22 -11.50
N ILE A 64 1.23 -2.90 -11.71
CA ILE A 64 0.11 -2.08 -11.23
C ILE A 64 -1.20 -2.51 -11.89
N LEU A 65 -1.20 -2.73 -13.21
CA LEU A 65 -2.40 -3.18 -13.94
C LEU A 65 -2.88 -4.56 -13.47
N GLU A 66 -1.95 -5.46 -13.16
CA GLU A 66 -2.26 -6.79 -12.61
C GLU A 66 -2.88 -6.69 -11.21
N ILE A 67 -2.32 -5.87 -10.31
CA ILE A 67 -2.93 -5.60 -9.00
C ILE A 67 -4.33 -5.02 -9.17
N GLU A 68 -4.50 -4.00 -10.02
CA GLU A 68 -5.80 -3.36 -10.22
C GLU A 68 -6.84 -4.37 -10.74
N SER A 69 -6.43 -5.31 -11.60
CA SER A 69 -7.29 -6.40 -12.06
C SER A 69 -7.72 -7.31 -10.91
N VAL A 70 -6.77 -7.74 -10.07
CA VAL A 70 -7.08 -8.57 -8.89
C VAL A 70 -7.98 -7.84 -7.90
N LEU A 71 -7.67 -6.58 -7.61
CA LEU A 71 -8.44 -5.76 -6.69
C LEU A 71 -9.83 -5.42 -7.23
N ARG A 72 -10.02 -5.35 -8.55
CA ARG A 72 -11.35 -5.23 -9.16
C ARG A 72 -12.24 -6.41 -8.80
N GLU A 73 -11.69 -7.63 -8.79
CA GLU A 73 -12.44 -8.80 -8.32
C GLU A 73 -12.70 -8.76 -6.81
N VAL A 74 -11.74 -8.30 -6.01
CA VAL A 74 -11.92 -8.11 -4.56
C VAL A 74 -13.06 -7.13 -4.29
N PHE A 75 -13.05 -5.97 -4.96
CA PHE A 75 -14.06 -4.94 -4.80
C PHE A 75 -15.44 -5.43 -5.25
N GLY A 76 -15.50 -6.21 -6.34
CA GLY A 76 -16.75 -6.80 -6.82
C GLY A 76 -17.34 -7.88 -5.92
N LYS A 77 -16.55 -8.46 -4.99
CA LYS A 77 -16.99 -9.48 -4.03
C LYS A 77 -17.20 -8.95 -2.61
N PHE A 78 -16.76 -7.73 -2.34
CA PHE A 78 -16.97 -7.11 -1.03
C PHE A 78 -18.47 -6.88 -0.81
N ASN A 79 -18.98 -7.32 0.34
CA ASN A 79 -20.40 -7.17 0.67
C ASN A 79 -20.58 -5.91 1.51
N PHE A 80 -21.23 -4.90 0.94
CA PHE A 80 -21.53 -3.66 1.65
C PHE A 80 -22.69 -3.83 2.66
N CYS A 81 -23.31 -5.01 2.77
CA CYS A 81 -24.42 -5.28 3.68
C CYS A 81 -25.59 -4.29 3.53
N GLU A 82 -25.89 -3.89 2.29
CA GLU A 82 -26.88 -2.87 1.94
C GLU A 82 -26.57 -1.45 2.47
N GLU A 83 -25.39 -1.24 3.06
CA GLU A 83 -24.92 0.07 3.51
C GLU A 83 -24.24 0.86 2.37
N SER A 84 -24.29 2.18 2.46
CA SER A 84 -23.47 3.05 1.61
C SER A 84 -21.99 2.94 1.98
N GLY A 85 -21.14 2.81 0.98
CA GLY A 85 -19.70 2.78 1.18
C GLY A 85 -18.94 2.94 -0.12
N LEU A 86 -17.68 3.34 0.00
CA LEU A 86 -16.76 3.58 -1.11
C LEU A 86 -15.49 2.79 -0.86
N LEU A 87 -15.22 1.83 -1.74
CA LEU A 87 -13.89 1.26 -1.88
C LEU A 87 -13.09 2.04 -2.92
N GLN A 88 -11.85 2.37 -2.61
CA GLN A 88 -10.89 2.95 -3.54
C GLN A 88 -9.47 2.46 -3.26
N PHE A 89 -8.60 2.54 -4.26
CA PHE A 89 -7.24 2.04 -4.15
C PHE A 89 -6.18 3.13 -4.43
N TRP A 90 -5.24 3.24 -3.50
CA TRP A 90 -4.07 4.10 -3.57
C TRP A 90 -2.86 3.28 -3.97
N ALA A 91 -2.39 3.39 -5.22
CA ALA A 91 -1.21 2.65 -5.68
C ALA A 91 0.07 3.29 -5.14
N CYS A 92 0.98 2.45 -4.64
CA CYS A 92 2.32 2.88 -4.22
C CYS A 92 3.21 3.01 -5.46
N ARG A 93 3.69 4.22 -5.71
CA ARG A 93 4.64 4.54 -6.78
C ARG A 93 5.99 4.88 -6.18
N THR A 94 6.94 3.98 -6.38
CA THR A 94 8.34 4.20 -6.02
C THR A 94 9.09 4.63 -7.28
N ASP A 95 9.91 5.68 -7.18
CA ASP A 95 10.87 5.98 -8.22
C ASP A 95 12.00 4.94 -8.15
N PRO A 96 12.21 4.11 -9.19
CA PRO A 96 13.25 3.08 -9.18
C PRO A 96 14.67 3.67 -9.07
N ASN A 97 14.85 4.97 -9.31
CA ASN A 97 16.13 5.65 -9.20
C ASN A 97 16.33 6.38 -7.87
N SER A 98 15.31 6.43 -7.01
CA SER A 98 15.44 7.09 -5.70
C SER A 98 16.13 6.17 -4.70
N GLU A 99 17.15 6.71 -4.03
CA GLU A 99 17.77 6.05 -2.86
C GLU A 99 16.92 6.21 -1.59
N GLU A 100 15.90 7.06 -1.62
CA GLU A 100 15.02 7.33 -0.48
C GLU A 100 14.00 6.21 -0.27
N ILE A 101 13.96 5.68 0.95
CA ILE A 101 13.03 4.62 1.33
C ILE A 101 11.64 5.21 1.53
N GLY A 102 10.73 4.97 0.58
CA GLY A 102 9.35 5.42 0.64
C GLY A 102 8.57 5.20 -0.66
N CYS A 103 7.36 5.74 -0.74
CA CYS A 103 6.62 5.84 -2.00
C CYS A 103 5.60 6.97 -2.03
N ASN A 104 5.23 7.38 -3.24
CA ASN A 104 4.09 8.25 -3.47
C ASN A 104 2.82 7.40 -3.54
N LEU A 105 1.77 7.76 -2.80
CA LEU A 105 0.46 7.16 -3.03
C LEU A 105 -0.28 7.95 -4.10
N VAL A 106 -0.72 7.23 -5.14
CA VAL A 106 -1.51 7.79 -6.23
C VAL A 106 -2.87 7.12 -6.24
N LEU A 107 -3.93 7.92 -6.12
CA LEU A 107 -5.29 7.41 -6.22
C LEU A 107 -5.52 6.87 -7.63
N THR A 108 -5.95 5.61 -7.70
CA THR A 108 -6.22 4.95 -8.97
C THR A 108 -7.66 5.18 -9.41
N HIS A 109 -7.94 4.83 -10.66
CA HIS A 109 -9.31 4.80 -11.18
C HIS A 109 -10.15 3.66 -10.58
N LEU A 110 -9.52 2.71 -9.88
CA LEU A 110 -10.21 1.59 -9.26
C LEU A 110 -11.03 2.05 -8.06
N THR A 111 -12.34 1.85 -8.17
CA THR A 111 -13.31 2.21 -7.13
C THR A 111 -14.56 1.35 -7.19
N CYS A 112 -15.29 1.24 -6.08
CA CYS A 112 -16.62 0.66 -6.01
C CYS A 112 -17.48 1.47 -5.02
N ASN A 113 -18.59 2.02 -5.50
CA ASN A 113 -19.60 2.73 -4.72
C ASN A 113 -20.99 2.23 -5.17
N PRO A 114 -21.49 1.11 -4.60
CA PRO A 114 -22.68 0.44 -5.14
C PRO A 114 -23.96 1.27 -4.99
N THR A 115 -24.05 2.10 -3.94
CA THR A 115 -25.23 2.94 -3.66
C THR A 115 -25.17 4.29 -4.38
N GLN A 116 -24.06 4.61 -5.05
CA GLN A 116 -23.82 5.90 -5.70
C GLN A 116 -24.03 7.08 -4.74
N ASP A 117 -23.60 6.91 -3.48
CA ASP A 117 -23.73 7.96 -2.47
C ASP A 117 -22.96 9.22 -2.91
N GLN A 118 -23.70 10.32 -3.11
CA GLN A 118 -23.12 11.58 -3.60
C GLN A 118 -22.07 12.15 -2.65
N GLY A 119 -22.25 11.98 -1.34
CA GLY A 119 -21.29 12.44 -0.35
C GLY A 119 -19.96 11.69 -0.41
N LEU A 120 -19.98 10.42 -0.82
CA LEU A 120 -18.79 9.62 -1.08
C LEU A 120 -18.16 9.92 -2.44
N GLU A 121 -18.96 10.20 -3.48
CA GLU A 121 -18.43 10.66 -4.78
C GLU A 121 -17.71 12.01 -4.66
N ASP A 122 -18.31 12.96 -3.92
CA ASP A 122 -17.69 14.25 -3.65
C ASP A 122 -16.39 14.08 -2.85
N TYR A 123 -16.36 13.11 -1.94
CA TYR A 123 -15.15 12.77 -1.19
C TYR A 123 -14.05 12.23 -2.10
N ARG A 124 -14.38 11.25 -2.95
CA ARG A 124 -13.45 10.71 -3.95
C ARG A 124 -12.90 11.80 -4.86
N LYS A 125 -13.74 12.72 -5.34
CA LYS A 125 -13.32 13.84 -6.18
C LYS A 125 -12.29 14.73 -5.48
N ARG A 126 -12.52 15.07 -4.19
CA ARG A 126 -11.52 15.80 -3.38
C ARG A 126 -10.21 15.03 -3.25
N CYS A 127 -10.27 13.71 -3.06
CA CYS A 127 -9.08 12.87 -3.03
C CYS A 127 -8.31 12.87 -4.35
N LEU A 128 -8.99 12.96 -5.50
CA LEU A 128 -8.35 13.06 -6.82
C LEU A 128 -7.71 14.43 -7.08
N GLU A 129 -8.33 15.50 -6.58
CA GLU A 129 -7.82 16.87 -6.71
C GLU A 129 -6.58 17.12 -5.85
N LYS A 130 -6.39 16.34 -4.78
CA LYS A 130 -5.22 16.44 -3.91
C LYS A 130 -4.04 15.65 -4.46
N GLN A 131 -2.92 16.33 -4.63
CA GLN A 131 -1.62 15.68 -4.76
C GLN A 131 -1.14 15.33 -3.34
N TYR A 132 -1.10 14.04 -3.04
CA TYR A 132 -0.59 13.59 -1.75
C TYR A 132 0.93 13.48 -1.77
N PRO A 133 1.60 13.82 -0.65
CA PRO A 133 3.05 13.89 -0.59
C PRO A 133 3.70 12.51 -0.70
N PHE A 134 4.99 12.52 -1.06
CA PHE A 134 5.86 11.36 -0.90
C PHE A 134 5.87 10.90 0.56
N ILE A 135 5.68 9.60 0.79
CA ILE A 135 5.69 8.99 2.11
C ILE A 135 7.00 8.22 2.29
N GLY A 136 7.96 8.89 2.91
CA GLY A 136 9.18 8.29 3.44
C GLY A 136 9.03 7.89 4.91
N ILE A 137 10.07 7.28 5.47
CA ILE A 137 10.11 6.85 6.88
C ILE A 137 9.93 8.04 7.84
N GLU A 138 10.46 9.21 7.50
CA GLU A 138 10.42 10.42 8.33
C GLU A 138 9.33 11.42 7.91
N THR A 139 8.59 11.12 6.84
CA THR A 139 7.52 12.00 6.38
C THR A 139 6.40 12.04 7.42
N SER A 140 6.07 13.23 7.88
CA SER A 140 4.86 13.44 8.69
C SER A 140 3.62 13.29 7.82
N VAL A 141 2.87 12.21 8.04
CA VAL A 141 1.62 11.90 7.33
C VAL A 141 0.35 12.33 8.11
N GLY A 142 0.50 12.89 9.31
CA GLY A 142 -0.62 13.42 10.10
C GLY A 142 -1.77 12.41 10.30
N ASN A 143 -3.03 12.89 10.24
CA ASN A 143 -4.21 12.03 10.32
C ASN A 143 -4.57 11.38 8.98
N TRP A 144 -3.76 11.51 7.93
CA TRP A 144 -3.96 10.77 6.70
C TRP A 144 -3.77 9.26 6.91
N LEU A 145 -4.88 8.56 7.05
CA LEU A 145 -4.93 7.13 7.35
C LEU A 145 -4.18 6.29 6.30
N ALA A 146 -4.44 6.52 5.00
CA ALA A 146 -3.76 5.76 3.96
C ALA A 146 -2.24 6.02 3.96
N GLY A 147 -1.82 7.25 4.26
CA GLY A 147 -0.42 7.60 4.44
C GLY A 147 0.24 6.82 5.58
N ARG A 148 -0.41 6.78 6.75
CA ARG A 148 0.06 5.99 7.90
C ARG A 148 0.09 4.49 7.60
N ALA A 149 -0.92 3.97 6.92
CA ALA A 149 -0.97 2.56 6.55
C ALA A 149 0.16 2.17 5.60
N ALA A 150 0.49 3.04 4.63
CA ALA A 150 1.64 2.85 3.76
C ALA A 150 2.97 2.93 4.51
N GLN A 151 3.13 3.93 5.39
CA GLN A 151 4.37 4.14 6.13
C GLN A 151 4.66 3.03 7.15
N THR A 152 3.64 2.62 7.91
CA THR A 152 3.79 1.63 8.99
C THR A 152 3.62 0.20 8.49
N GLY A 153 2.97 0.02 7.34
CA GLY A 153 2.54 -1.26 6.85
C GLY A 153 1.47 -1.91 7.73
N ILE A 154 0.68 -1.14 8.49
CA ILE A 154 -0.35 -1.62 9.42
C ILE A 154 -1.70 -1.04 8.98
N ALA A 155 -2.78 -1.84 8.99
CA ALA A 155 -4.12 -1.34 8.72
C ALA A 155 -4.59 -0.39 9.83
N ASP A 156 -5.36 0.64 9.52
CA ASP A 156 -5.80 1.67 10.47
C ASP A 156 -7.25 2.07 10.18
N HIS A 157 -7.92 2.72 11.13
CA HIS A 157 -9.34 3.05 11.00
C HIS A 157 -9.79 4.29 11.77
N MET A 158 -10.94 4.83 11.35
CA MET A 158 -11.63 5.95 11.99
C MET A 158 -13.06 5.53 12.35
N THR A 159 -13.22 5.03 13.57
CA THR A 159 -14.51 4.70 14.20
C THR A 159 -15.08 5.89 14.94
N ILE A 160 -16.28 5.75 15.54
CA ILE A 160 -16.87 6.79 16.38
C ILE A 160 -15.99 7.16 17.59
N HIS A 161 -15.11 6.25 18.02
CA HIS A 161 -14.20 6.42 19.16
C HIS A 161 -12.88 7.09 18.77
N HIS A 162 -12.67 7.38 17.48
CA HIS A 162 -11.45 8.02 17.01
C HIS A 162 -11.42 9.48 17.47
N VAL A 163 -10.35 9.86 18.17
CA VAL A 163 -10.13 11.25 18.59
C VAL A 163 -9.63 12.02 17.38
N VAL A 164 -10.47 12.91 16.86
CA VAL A 164 -10.13 13.76 15.71
C VAL A 164 -9.34 14.95 16.22
N ASP A 165 -8.10 15.09 15.76
CA ASP A 165 -7.40 16.37 15.89
C ASP A 165 -8.03 17.35 14.90
N GLN A 166 -8.66 18.41 15.43
CA GLN A 166 -9.41 19.39 14.62
C GLN A 166 -8.49 20.30 13.81
N ASP A 167 -7.21 20.38 14.16
CA ASP A 167 -6.24 21.22 13.47
C ASP A 167 -5.60 20.53 12.26
N ASP A 168 -5.90 19.25 12.02
CA ASP A 168 -5.39 18.53 10.85
C ASP A 168 -6.31 18.65 9.61
N GLN A 169 -5.69 19.03 8.49
CA GLN A 169 -6.37 19.21 7.20
C GLN A 169 -7.06 17.94 6.71
N HIS A 170 -6.53 16.75 7.02
CA HIS A 170 -7.14 15.48 6.61
C HIS A 170 -8.45 15.21 7.37
N SER A 171 -8.50 15.56 8.65
CA SER A 171 -9.71 15.52 9.47
C SER A 171 -10.85 16.35 8.86
N ALA A 172 -10.53 17.51 8.28
CA ALA A 172 -11.50 18.37 7.61
C ALA A 172 -12.05 17.76 6.31
N ASP A 173 -11.21 17.07 5.52
CA ASP A 173 -11.62 16.47 4.24
C ASP A 173 -12.55 15.27 4.42
N VAL A 174 -12.24 14.45 5.43
CA VAL A 174 -13.01 13.27 5.81
C VAL A 174 -14.33 13.70 6.48
N GLY A 175 -14.26 14.68 7.37
CA GLY A 175 -15.42 15.19 8.09
C GLY A 175 -16.04 14.13 8.99
N ALA A 176 -17.37 13.98 8.92
CA ALA A 176 -18.12 12.99 9.71
C ALA A 176 -18.00 11.54 9.20
N ARG A 177 -17.30 11.33 8.09
CA ARG A 177 -17.15 10.03 7.45
C ARG A 177 -16.34 9.07 8.32
N GLY A 178 -16.60 7.80 8.09
CA GLY A 178 -15.79 6.71 8.61
C GLY A 178 -14.78 6.21 7.59
N GLN A 179 -13.70 5.63 8.07
CA GLN A 179 -12.63 5.11 7.21
C GLN A 179 -12.02 3.82 7.80
N LEU A 180 -11.67 2.91 6.91
CA LEU A 180 -10.82 1.75 7.15
C LEU A 180 -9.79 1.71 6.03
N VAL A 181 -8.51 1.57 6.36
CA VAL A 181 -7.42 1.48 5.39
C VAL A 181 -6.61 0.21 5.60
N LEU A 182 -6.29 -0.49 4.50
CA LEU A 182 -5.55 -1.75 4.51
C LEU A 182 -4.37 -1.67 3.53
N PRO A 183 -3.12 -1.79 4.01
CA PRO A 183 -1.97 -1.92 3.13
C PRO A 183 -2.01 -3.27 2.42
N VAL A 184 -1.81 -3.25 1.10
CA VAL A 184 -1.76 -4.42 0.24
C VAL A 184 -0.31 -4.71 -0.11
N PHE A 185 0.12 -5.96 0.08
CA PHE A 185 1.47 -6.40 -0.20
C PHE A 185 1.51 -7.52 -1.23
N PHE A 186 2.60 -7.55 -1.99
CA PHE A 186 3.02 -8.71 -2.75
C PHE A 186 3.63 -9.76 -1.83
N ASP A 187 3.34 -11.03 -2.10
CA ASP A 187 4.03 -12.16 -1.47
C ASP A 187 5.36 -12.42 -2.18
N GLU A 188 6.37 -11.59 -1.90
CA GLU A 188 7.73 -11.82 -2.37
C GLU A 188 8.53 -12.54 -1.28
N GLY A 189 9.08 -13.73 -1.59
CA GLY A 189 9.66 -14.64 -0.58
C GLY A 189 10.77 -14.07 0.33
N ALA A 190 11.35 -12.91 0.04
CA ALA A 190 12.37 -12.24 0.86
C ALA A 190 11.85 -11.02 1.67
N GLY A 191 10.56 -10.64 1.52
CA GLY A 191 9.93 -9.52 2.23
C GLY A 191 8.65 -9.05 1.55
N ASN A 192 7.72 -8.49 2.31
CA ASN A 192 6.47 -7.97 1.75
C ASN A 192 6.72 -6.59 1.10
N LYS A 193 6.60 -6.49 -0.22
CA LYS A 193 6.64 -5.20 -0.93
C LYS A 193 5.25 -4.56 -0.97
N LEU A 194 5.13 -3.30 -0.57
CA LEU A 194 3.87 -2.57 -0.57
C LEU A 194 3.41 -2.29 -2.01
N ALA A 195 2.26 -2.84 -2.37
CA ALA A 195 1.57 -2.56 -3.64
C ALA A 195 0.77 -1.25 -3.58
N GLY A 196 0.20 -0.95 -2.42
CA GLY A 196 -0.66 0.20 -2.22
C GLY A 196 -1.53 0.06 -0.98
N VAL A 197 -2.58 0.87 -0.89
CA VAL A 197 -3.52 0.88 0.23
C VAL A 197 -4.94 0.86 -0.30
N ILE A 198 -5.74 -0.10 0.15
CA ILE A 198 -7.20 -0.09 -0.02
C ILE A 198 -7.77 0.83 1.04
N GLU A 199 -8.67 1.71 0.63
CA GLU A 199 -9.47 2.53 1.53
C GLU A 199 -10.94 2.18 1.37
N TYR A 200 -11.60 1.92 2.48
CA TYR A 200 -13.05 1.79 2.61
C TYR A 200 -13.56 3.00 3.40
N ALA A 201 -14.31 3.89 2.74
CA ALA A 201 -14.93 5.06 3.34
C ALA A 201 -16.44 4.88 3.46
N THR A 202 -17.02 5.36 4.56
CA THR A 202 -18.46 5.28 4.85
C THR A 202 -19.02 6.68 5.12
N PRO A 203 -20.31 6.94 4.85
CA PRO A 203 -20.88 8.28 5.07
C PRO A 203 -20.82 8.72 6.53
N VAL A 204 -20.92 7.74 7.45
CA VAL A 204 -20.84 7.92 8.90
C VAL A 204 -19.86 6.93 9.51
N ARG A 205 -19.22 7.31 10.60
CA ARG A 205 -18.31 6.43 11.35
C ARG A 205 -19.06 5.22 11.92
N LYS A 206 -18.54 4.01 11.68
CA LYS A 206 -18.99 2.78 12.35
C LYS A 206 -18.42 2.68 13.77
N GLU A 207 -19.08 1.88 14.60
CA GLU A 207 -18.56 1.45 15.91
C GLU A 207 -17.25 0.65 15.74
N SER A 208 -17.23 -0.22 14.74
CA SER A 208 -16.14 -1.15 14.46
C SER A 208 -16.05 -1.41 12.96
N TYR A 209 -14.82 -1.69 12.50
CA TYR A 209 -14.51 -2.12 11.14
C TYR A 209 -13.88 -3.52 11.12
N VAL A 210 -13.98 -4.28 12.21
CA VAL A 210 -13.35 -5.61 12.30
C VAL A 210 -13.89 -6.55 11.23
N GLU A 211 -15.21 -6.58 11.03
CA GLU A 211 -15.85 -7.44 10.03
C GLU A 211 -15.47 -7.03 8.61
N ASP A 212 -15.51 -5.73 8.31
CA ASP A 212 -15.08 -5.17 7.01
C ASP A 212 -13.61 -5.50 6.73
N PHE A 213 -12.74 -5.36 7.74
CA PHE A 213 -11.32 -5.71 7.67
C PHE A 213 -11.11 -7.19 7.37
N ASP A 214 -11.76 -8.08 8.11
CA ASP A 214 -11.62 -9.52 7.92
C ASP A 214 -12.14 -9.96 6.56
N GLN A 215 -13.22 -9.35 6.06
CA GLN A 215 -13.73 -9.61 4.72
C GLN A 215 -12.70 -9.24 3.64
N ILE A 216 -12.19 -8.00 3.64
CA ILE A 216 -11.20 -7.55 2.65
C ILE A 216 -9.94 -8.41 2.73
N LYS A 217 -9.46 -8.70 3.94
CA LYS A 217 -8.27 -9.53 4.16
C LYS A 217 -8.44 -10.95 3.62
N ASN A 218 -9.59 -11.58 3.82
CA ASN A 218 -9.87 -12.92 3.30
C ASN A 218 -9.95 -12.91 1.76
N LEU A 219 -10.63 -11.91 1.18
CA LEU A 219 -10.70 -11.74 -0.27
C LEU A 219 -9.32 -11.54 -0.92
N LEU A 220 -8.43 -10.78 -0.26
CA LEU A 220 -7.04 -10.61 -0.70
C LEU A 220 -6.25 -11.92 -0.64
N LYS A 221 -6.40 -12.66 0.47
CA LYS A 221 -5.70 -13.94 0.70
C LYS A 221 -6.06 -14.97 -0.38
N ASP A 222 -7.33 -15.06 -0.76
CA ASP A 222 -7.80 -15.94 -1.84
C ASP A 222 -7.19 -15.60 -3.22
N LYS A 223 -6.61 -14.40 -3.35
CA LYS A 223 -5.93 -13.91 -4.54
C LYS A 223 -4.41 -13.89 -4.43
N GLY A 224 -3.84 -14.44 -3.35
CA GLY A 224 -2.40 -14.44 -3.13
C GLY A 224 -1.81 -13.09 -2.70
N LEU A 225 -2.66 -12.12 -2.36
CA LEU A 225 -2.25 -10.84 -1.78
C LEU A 225 -2.35 -10.88 -0.25
N LYS A 226 -1.59 -10.02 0.43
CA LYS A 226 -1.60 -9.95 1.89
C LYS A 226 -1.93 -8.54 2.37
N SER A 227 -2.64 -8.49 3.48
CA SER A 227 -2.72 -7.31 4.35
C SER A 227 -2.28 -7.72 5.76
N THR A 228 -1.77 -6.76 6.51
CA THR A 228 -1.29 -6.95 7.88
C THR A 228 -2.43 -6.78 8.90
N TYR A 229 -2.08 -6.80 10.19
CA TYR A 229 -3.04 -6.63 11.28
C TYR A 229 -3.60 -5.20 11.34
N MET A 230 -4.80 -5.07 11.88
CA MET A 230 -5.43 -3.77 12.14
C MET A 230 -4.91 -3.19 13.46
N ARG A 231 -4.54 -1.91 13.42
CA ARG A 231 -4.15 -1.13 14.60
C ARG A 231 -5.31 -1.13 15.59
N LYS A 232 -5.00 -1.40 16.85
CA LYS A 232 -5.95 -1.25 17.96
C LYS A 232 -5.54 -0.03 18.78
N THR A 233 -6.49 0.87 19.01
CA THR A 233 -6.31 1.95 19.98
C THR A 233 -6.51 1.36 21.37
N ILE A 234 -5.42 1.23 22.13
CA ILE A 234 -5.49 0.89 23.56
C ILE A 234 -5.57 2.20 24.33
N LYS A 235 -6.70 2.46 24.99
CA LYS A 235 -6.81 3.58 25.92
C LYS A 235 -6.04 3.23 27.19
N VAL A 236 -4.84 3.78 27.32
CA VAL A 236 -4.06 3.64 28.56
C VAL A 236 -4.56 4.68 29.56
N VAL A 237 -5.14 4.23 30.67
CA VAL A 237 -5.52 5.11 31.78
C VAL A 237 -4.30 5.24 32.70
N TYR A 238 -3.72 6.43 32.74
CA TYR A 238 -2.53 6.71 33.54
C TYR A 238 -2.90 7.14 34.96
N ASN A 239 -2.58 6.32 35.96
CA ASN A 239 -2.68 6.68 37.38
C ASN A 239 -1.36 7.33 37.88
N GLY A 240 -0.93 8.40 37.21
CA GLY A 240 0.10 9.29 37.75
C GLY A 240 1.56 8.84 37.66
N ASP A 241 1.91 7.87 36.81
CA ASP A 241 3.31 7.49 36.62
C ASP A 241 4.07 8.56 35.79
N GLU A 242 5.10 9.15 36.40
CA GLU A 242 5.83 10.29 35.87
C GLU A 242 6.74 9.92 34.69
N VAL A 243 7.16 8.65 34.60
CA VAL A 243 8.10 8.19 33.56
C VAL A 243 7.44 8.23 32.18
N LEU A 244 6.21 7.74 32.09
CA LEU A 244 5.49 7.72 30.81
C LEU A 244 4.98 9.12 30.41
N ARG A 245 4.74 10.01 31.39
CA ARG A 245 4.50 11.44 31.14
C ARG A 245 5.72 12.10 30.48
N ASP A 246 6.91 11.80 30.97
CA ASP A 246 8.14 12.36 30.42
C ASP A 246 8.47 11.76 29.04
N CYS A 247 8.20 10.46 28.82
CA CYS A 247 8.28 9.85 27.49
C CYS A 247 7.31 10.47 26.48
N MET A 248 6.09 10.83 26.91
CA MET A 248 5.12 11.54 26.06
C MET A 248 5.60 12.94 25.69
N LYS A 249 6.15 13.68 26.66
CA LYS A 249 6.74 15.02 26.41
C LYS A 249 7.94 14.96 25.47
N ASP A 250 8.83 14.00 25.66
CA ASP A 250 10.01 13.80 24.81
C ASP A 250 9.63 13.35 23.38
N SER A 251 8.61 12.50 23.25
CA SER A 251 8.10 12.09 21.94
C SER A 251 7.46 13.26 21.20
N SER A 252 6.64 14.06 21.91
CA SER A 252 6.00 15.25 21.35
C SER A 252 7.01 16.33 20.94
N SER A 253 8.07 16.56 21.74
CA SER A 253 9.13 17.54 21.41
C SER A 253 9.95 17.14 20.17
N LYS A 254 9.99 15.84 19.87
CA LYS A 254 10.61 15.27 18.67
C LYS A 254 9.66 15.15 17.47
N GLY A 255 8.42 15.62 17.59
CA GLY A 255 7.41 15.52 16.53
C GLY A 255 6.89 14.10 16.30
N ALA A 256 7.17 13.17 17.21
CA ALA A 256 6.68 11.81 17.13
C ALA A 256 5.25 11.72 17.70
N ASN A 257 4.31 11.29 16.85
CA ASN A 257 2.90 11.12 17.22
C ASN A 257 2.57 9.71 17.73
N PHE A 258 3.58 8.89 18.01
CA PHE A 258 3.41 7.51 18.47
C PHE A 258 4.51 7.11 19.45
N ILE A 259 4.11 6.34 20.47
CA ILE A 259 5.03 5.67 21.38
C ILE A 259 4.94 4.17 21.09
N LYS A 260 6.09 3.54 20.84
CA LYS A 260 6.17 2.09 20.70
C LYS A 260 6.24 1.46 22.09
N MET A 261 5.13 0.88 22.56
CA MET A 261 5.10 0.09 23.79
C MET A 261 5.25 -1.40 23.46
N HIS A 262 6.15 -2.08 24.17
CA HIS A 262 6.15 -3.53 24.25
C HIS A 262 5.19 -3.93 25.38
N VAL A 263 4.14 -4.67 25.03
CA VAL A 263 3.17 -5.21 25.99
C VAL A 263 3.35 -6.72 26.05
N SER A 264 3.71 -7.23 27.23
CA SER A 264 3.73 -8.67 27.50
C SER A 264 2.37 -9.09 28.05
N LEU A 265 1.68 -10.00 27.37
CA LEU A 265 0.48 -10.65 27.89
C LEU A 265 0.92 -11.91 28.64
N GLU A 266 0.87 -11.87 29.97
CA GLU A 266 0.96 -13.09 30.77
C GLU A 266 -0.37 -13.83 30.65
N HIS A 267 -0.33 -15.10 30.22
CA HIS A 267 -1.51 -15.97 30.21
C HIS A 267 -2.00 -16.15 31.66
N LEU A 268 -3.07 -15.46 32.02
CA LEU A 268 -3.91 -15.87 33.14
C LEU A 268 -4.70 -17.09 32.68
N VAL A 269 -4.19 -18.28 33.04
CA VAL A 269 -4.99 -19.50 33.03
C VAL A 269 -6.05 -19.31 34.11
N LEU A 270 -7.30 -19.06 33.68
CA LEU A 270 -8.49 -19.16 34.53
C LEU A 270 -8.92 -20.62 34.67
#